data_AF-A0A9D4BRE3-F1
#
_entry.id   AF-A0A9D4BRE3-F1
#
_cell.length_a   1.000
_cell.length_b   1.000
_cell.length_c   1.000
_cell.angle_alpha   90.00
_cell.angle_beta   90.00
_cell.angle_gamma   90.00
#
_symmetry.space_group_name_H-M   'P 1'
#
loop_
_entity.id
_entity.type
_entity.pdbx_description
1 polymer ?
#
loop_
_entity_poly.entity_id
_entity_poly.type
_entity_poly.pdbx_seq_one_letter_code
_entity_poly.pdbx_strand_id
1 'polypeptide(L)'
;MESDDMYARLCDILRTSADNAFPKKTIKAYLKPYWSQELSALHARAKRARDIWCREERPRGILYRDYKSRKAEFRREHTRVSLSYMQHLDRKLETAAVSDTVKSWTIVNARKRGNRTIFDVGLVFNGTVYRSREDIVQL
;
A
#
# COMPACT_ATOMS: atom_id res chain seq x y z
N MET A 1 3.28 17.42 40.72
CA MET A 1 3.18 18.48 39.70
C MET A 1 4.09 18.22 38.49
N GLU A 2 5.24 17.53 38.62
CA GLU A 2 6.08 17.09 37.48
C GLU A 2 5.50 15.95 36.62
N SER A 3 4.75 15.01 37.23
CA SER A 3 4.20 13.85 36.50
C SER A 3 3.15 14.22 35.45
N ASP A 4 2.36 15.27 35.70
CA ASP A 4 1.32 15.72 34.76
C ASP A 4 1.92 16.44 33.56
N ASP A 5 3.01 17.18 33.75
CA ASP A 5 3.71 17.88 32.68
C ASP A 5 4.42 16.89 31.72
N MET A 6 4.99 15.82 32.28
CA MET A 6 5.57 14.74 31.48
C MET A 6 4.51 13.98 30.67
N TYR A 7 3.35 13.69 31.27
CA TYR A 7 2.23 13.05 30.58
C TYR A 7 1.68 13.93 29.46
N ALA A 8 1.52 15.23 29.71
CA ALA A 8 1.07 16.19 28.71
C ALA A 8 2.02 16.25 27.50
N ARG A 9 3.33 16.31 27.75
CA ARG A 9 4.35 16.26 26.68
C ARG A 9 4.28 14.97 25.87
N LEU A 10 4.07 13.83 26.52
CA LEU A 10 4.01 12.53 25.86
C LEU A 10 2.76 12.42 24.96
N CYS A 11 1.62 12.91 25.43
CA CYS A 11 0.40 13.03 24.64
C CYS A 11 0.59 13.96 23.43
N ASP A 12 1.26 15.10 23.59
CA ASP A 12 1.51 16.03 22.48
C ASP A 12 2.47 15.46 21.45
N ILE A 13 3.51 14.73 21.86
CA ILE A 13 4.41 14.03 20.95
C ILE A 13 3.65 12.95 20.16
N LEU A 14 2.80 12.17 20.81
CA LEU A 14 1.99 11.13 20.16
C LEU A 14 1.01 11.75 19.16
N ARG A 15 0.34 12.84 19.55
CA ARG A 15 -0.60 13.57 18.69
C ARG A 15 0.10 14.19 17.49
N THR A 16 1.22 14.87 17.71
CA THR A 16 2.02 15.49 16.64
C THR A 16 2.57 14.45 15.67
N SER A 17 3.03 13.30 16.20
CA SER A 17 3.51 12.19 15.39
C SER A 17 2.38 11.55 14.58
N ALA A 18 1.20 11.36 15.18
CA ALA A 18 0.02 10.83 14.49
C ALA A 18 -0.46 11.79 13.38
N ASP A 19 -0.52 13.09 13.66
CA ASP A 19 -0.90 14.11 12.69
C ASP A 19 0.06 14.19 11.51
N ASN A 20 1.35 13.94 11.73
CA ASN A 20 2.38 13.97 10.70
C ASN A 20 2.58 12.62 9.99
N ALA A 21 2.12 11.51 10.58
CA ALA A 21 2.21 10.17 10.00
C ALA A 21 1.25 9.99 8.82
N PHE A 22 0.08 10.64 8.85
CA PHE A 22 -0.90 10.54 7.77
C PHE A 22 -0.72 11.69 6.75
N PRO A 23 -0.66 11.38 5.44
CA PRO A 23 -0.57 12.42 4.42
C PRO A 23 -1.81 13.33 4.48
N LYS A 24 -1.64 14.57 4.94
CA LYS A 24 -2.70 15.61 4.95
C LYS A 24 -3.07 16.13 3.56
N LYS A 25 -2.42 15.65 2.49
CA LYS A 25 -2.79 16.02 1.12
C LYS A 25 -4.22 15.54 0.88
N THR A 26 -5.08 16.47 0.47
CA THR A 26 -6.41 16.20 -0.03
C THR A 26 -6.26 15.35 -1.29
N ILE A 27 -6.14 14.03 -1.13
CA ILE A 27 -6.50 13.10 -2.19
C ILE A 27 -7.98 13.40 -2.39
N LYS A 28 -8.28 14.19 -3.42
CA LYS A 28 -9.66 14.36 -3.89
C LYS A 28 -10.12 12.95 -4.21
N ALA A 29 -10.86 12.31 -3.30
CA ALA A 29 -11.24 10.90 -3.42
C ALA A 29 -11.99 10.60 -4.72
N TYR A 30 -12.59 11.65 -5.32
CA TYR A 30 -13.25 11.62 -6.62
C TYR A 30 -12.30 11.68 -7.83
N LEU A 31 -11.05 12.11 -7.67
CA LEU A 31 -10.03 12.07 -8.71
C LEU A 31 -9.23 10.78 -8.57
N LYS A 32 -9.45 9.89 -9.54
CA LYS A 32 -8.64 8.69 -9.74
C LYS A 32 -7.15 9.07 -9.70
N PRO A 33 -6.30 8.38 -8.91
CA PRO A 33 -4.89 8.77 -8.74
C PRO A 33 -4.08 8.83 -10.04
N TYR A 34 -4.48 8.07 -11.07
CA TYR A 34 -3.88 8.07 -12.40
C TYR A 34 -4.40 9.17 -13.34
N TRP A 35 -5.28 10.06 -12.86
CA TRP A 35 -5.92 11.07 -13.67
C TRP A 35 -4.99 12.27 -13.92
N SER A 36 -4.33 12.28 -15.08
CA SER A 36 -3.39 13.33 -15.46
C SER A 36 -4.04 14.57 -16.08
N GLN A 37 -3.26 15.66 -16.18
CA GLN A 37 -3.68 16.87 -16.91
C GLN A 37 -3.91 16.59 -18.40
N GLU A 38 -3.10 15.72 -18.99
CA GLU A 38 -3.27 15.24 -20.37
C GLU A 38 -4.62 14.52 -20.55
N LEU A 39 -4.96 13.60 -19.64
CA LEU A 39 -6.23 12.89 -19.68
C LEU A 39 -7.41 13.84 -19.50
N SER A 40 -7.25 14.86 -18.66
CA SER A 40 -8.24 15.93 -18.49
C SER A 40 -8.43 16.74 -19.78
N ALA A 41 -7.35 17.07 -20.49
CA ALA A 41 -7.40 17.78 -21.76
C ALA A 41 -8.09 16.94 -22.85
N LEU A 42 -7.77 15.64 -22.95
CA LEU A 42 -8.43 14.72 -23.88
C LEU A 42 -9.93 14.56 -23.57
N HIS A 43 -10.28 14.42 -22.29
CA HIS A 43 -11.68 14.35 -21.85
C HIS A 43 -12.45 15.63 -22.23
N ALA A 44 -11.86 16.80 -21.99
CA ALA A 44 -12.44 18.08 -22.36
C ALA A 44 -12.62 18.21 -23.89
N ARG A 45 -11.64 17.78 -24.69
CA ARG A 45 -11.75 17.75 -26.16
C ARG A 45 -12.90 16.86 -26.62
N ALA A 46 -13.01 15.64 -26.09
CA ALA A 46 -14.08 14.72 -26.42
C ALA A 46 -15.48 15.25 -26.02
N LYS A 47 -15.56 15.94 -24.87
CA LYS A 47 -16.80 16.59 -24.41
C LYS A 47 -17.20 17.72 -25.34
N ARG A 48 -16.27 18.62 -25.69
CA ARG A 48 -16.53 19.72 -26.65
C ARG A 48 -16.99 19.20 -28.01
N ALA A 49 -16.32 18.18 -28.55
CA ALA A 49 -16.73 17.58 -29.83
C ALA A 49 -18.15 16.97 -29.75
N ARG A 50 -18.51 16.35 -28.62
CA ARG A 50 -19.87 15.87 -28.38
C ARG A 50 -20.88 17.01 -28.34
N ASP A 51 -20.55 18.10 -27.66
CA ASP A 51 -21.45 19.24 -27.49
C ASP A 51 -21.72 19.91 -28.85
N ILE A 52 -20.68 20.11 -29.67
CA ILE A 52 -20.81 20.61 -31.05
C ILE A 52 -21.70 19.67 -31.86
N TRP A 53 -21.41 18.36 -31.85
CA TRP A 53 -22.22 17.38 -32.57
C TRP A 53 -23.68 17.36 -32.13
N CYS A 54 -23.96 17.54 -30.83
CA CYS A 54 -25.33 17.58 -30.32
C CYS A 54 -26.07 18.87 -30.67
N ARG A 55 -25.37 20.02 -30.73
CA ARG A 55 -25.95 21.31 -31.13
C ARG A 55 -26.41 21.32 -32.58
N GLU A 56 -25.67 20.62 -33.45
CA GLU A 56 -26.01 20.47 -34.87
C GLU A 56 -27.08 19.40 -35.14
N GLU A 57 -27.85 18.99 -34.12
CA GLU A 57 -28.88 17.93 -34.19
C GLU A 57 -28.34 16.52 -34.49
N ARG A 58 -27.09 16.25 -34.09
CA ARG A 58 -26.46 14.91 -34.15
C ARG A 58 -26.34 14.34 -35.58
N PRO A 59 -25.80 15.10 -36.55
CA PRO A 59 -25.73 14.65 -37.93
C PRO A 59 -24.76 13.46 -38.03
N ARG A 60 -25.12 12.44 -38.81
CA ARG A 60 -24.24 11.30 -39.10
C ARG A 60 -23.27 11.65 -40.23
N GLY A 61 -22.28 12.48 -39.92
CA GLY A 61 -21.29 12.96 -40.88
C GLY A 61 -19.93 13.25 -40.24
N ILE A 62 -19.29 14.33 -40.69
CA ILE A 62 -17.95 14.74 -40.25
C ILE A 62 -17.90 14.95 -38.73
N LEU A 63 -18.88 15.65 -38.17
CA LEU A 63 -18.96 15.95 -36.73
C LEU A 63 -19.10 14.69 -35.87
N TYR A 64 -19.89 13.70 -36.33
CA TYR A 64 -20.00 12.41 -35.64
C TYR A 64 -18.65 11.68 -35.65
N ARG A 65 -17.96 11.66 -36.80
CA ARG A 65 -16.65 11.00 -36.94
C ARG A 65 -15.60 11.67 -36.07
N ASP A 66 -15.55 13.00 -36.03
CA ASP A 66 -14.63 13.74 -35.14
C ASP A 66 -14.93 13.43 -33.67
N TYR A 67 -16.19 13.53 -33.23
CA TYR A 67 -16.59 13.15 -31.87
C TYR A 67 -16.14 11.72 -31.52
N LYS A 68 -16.40 10.76 -32.41
CA LYS A 68 -16.02 9.35 -32.19
C LYS A 68 -14.51 9.16 -32.16
N SER A 69 -13.76 9.87 -32.99
CA SER A 69 -12.30 9.86 -33.01
C SER A 69 -11.73 10.38 -31.68
N ARG A 70 -12.16 11.58 -31.24
CA ARG A 70 -11.74 12.17 -29.95
C ARG A 70 -12.12 11.30 -28.76
N LYS A 71 -13.31 10.69 -28.79
CA LYS A 71 -13.75 9.74 -27.77
C LYS A 71 -12.88 8.48 -27.73
N ALA A 72 -12.48 7.97 -28.89
CA ALA A 72 -11.60 6.81 -28.98
C ALA A 72 -10.19 7.15 -28.47
N GLU A 73 -9.66 8.31 -28.83
CA GLU A 73 -8.39 8.85 -28.33
C GLU A 73 -8.37 8.92 -26.80
N PHE A 74 -9.37 9.56 -26.18
CA PHE A 74 -9.53 9.61 -24.73
C PHE A 74 -9.60 8.21 -24.10
N ARG A 75 -10.37 7.28 -24.68
CA ARG A 75 -10.51 5.93 -24.14
C ARG A 75 -9.20 5.14 -24.17
N ARG A 76 -8.46 5.22 -25.28
CA ARG A 76 -7.16 4.55 -25.40
C ARG A 76 -6.21 5.05 -24.32
N GLU A 77 -6.13 6.36 -24.16
CA GLU A 77 -5.23 6.96 -23.18
C GLU A 77 -5.66 6.67 -21.75
N HIS A 78 -6.96 6.77 -21.45
CA HIS A 78 -7.52 6.38 -20.14
C HIS A 78 -7.18 4.92 -19.79
N THR A 79 -7.40 4.00 -20.74
CA THR A 79 -7.08 2.58 -20.53
C THR A 79 -5.58 2.40 -20.27
N ARG A 80 -4.71 3.02 -21.09
CA ARG A 80 -3.26 2.95 -20.95
C ARG A 80 -2.80 3.39 -19.56
N VAL A 81 -3.21 4.56 -19.09
CA VAL A 81 -2.77 5.08 -17.79
C VAL A 81 -3.37 4.30 -16.63
N SER A 82 -4.61 3.83 -16.75
CA SER A 82 -5.25 3.02 -15.70
C SER A 82 -4.57 1.66 -15.54
N LEU A 83 -4.23 0.99 -16.63
CA LEU A 83 -3.49 -0.27 -16.62
C LEU A 83 -2.09 -0.09 -16.03
N SER A 84 -1.38 0.95 -16.47
CA SER A 84 -0.05 1.27 -15.94
C SER A 84 -0.07 1.53 -14.43
N TYR A 85 -1.11 2.22 -13.94
CA TYR A 85 -1.28 2.44 -12.52
C TYR A 85 -1.57 1.15 -11.74
N MET A 86 -2.45 0.28 -12.26
CA MET A 86 -2.72 -1.02 -11.63
C MET A 86 -1.45 -1.88 -11.56
N GLN A 87 -0.70 -1.99 -12.66
CA GLN A 87 0.59 -2.70 -12.69
C GLN A 87 1.60 -2.11 -11.70
N HIS A 88 1.62 -0.79 -11.52
CA HIS A 88 2.47 -0.15 -10.53
C HIS A 88 2.08 -0.54 -9.11
N LEU A 89 0.78 -0.56 -8.79
CA LEU A 89 0.29 -1.01 -7.48
C LEU A 89 0.60 -2.48 -7.23
N ASP A 90 0.41 -3.35 -8.23
CA ASP A 90 0.71 -4.78 -8.11
C ASP A 90 2.19 -5.01 -7.78
N ARG A 91 3.11 -4.32 -8.48
CA ARG A 91 4.55 -4.39 -8.17
C ARG A 91 4.88 -3.89 -6.76
N LYS A 92 4.18 -2.85 -6.28
CA LYS A 92 4.38 -2.38 -4.89
C LYS A 92 3.92 -3.43 -3.88
N LEU A 93 2.80 -4.11 -4.14
CA LEU A 93 2.32 -5.21 -3.32
C LEU A 93 3.30 -6.38 -3.31
N GLU A 94 3.81 -6.78 -4.47
CA GLU A 94 4.83 -7.84 -4.58
C GLU A 94 6.10 -7.46 -3.80
N THR A 95 6.59 -6.23 -3.96
CA THR A 95 7.78 -5.75 -3.25
C THR A 95 7.56 -5.74 -1.73
N ALA A 96 6.38 -5.32 -1.28
CA ALA A 96 6.01 -5.34 0.13
C ALA A 96 5.94 -6.77 0.67
N ALA A 97 5.33 -7.70 -0.08
CA ALA A 97 5.23 -9.11 0.29
C ALA A 97 6.62 -9.78 0.39
N VAL A 98 7.52 -9.50 -0.56
CA VAL A 98 8.91 -9.98 -0.51
C VAL A 98 9.64 -9.41 0.70
N SER A 99 9.51 -8.10 0.93
CA SER A 99 10.15 -7.43 2.08
C SER A 99 9.66 -7.99 3.41
N ASP A 100 8.36 -8.28 3.52
CA ASP A 100 7.76 -8.87 4.71
C ASP A 100 8.23 -10.33 4.92
N THR A 101 8.36 -11.08 3.84
CA THR A 101 8.94 -12.44 3.86
C THR A 101 10.39 -12.41 4.33
N VAL A 102 11.20 -11.48 3.84
CA VAL A 102 12.61 -11.31 4.25
C VAL A 102 12.71 -10.91 5.72
N LYS A 103 11.88 -9.97 6.18
CA LYS A 103 11.81 -9.57 7.60
C LYS A 103 11.41 -10.73 8.48
N SER A 104 10.40 -11.51 8.06
CA SER A 104 9.95 -12.71 8.75
C SER A 104 11.09 -13.73 8.91
N TRP A 105 11.82 -14.02 7.83
CA TRP A 105 12.99 -14.90 7.87
C TRP A 105 14.13 -14.35 8.73
N THR A 106 14.33 -13.03 8.74
CA THR A 106 15.32 -12.38 9.61
C THR A 106 14.97 -12.60 11.08
N ILE A 107 13.71 -12.43 11.46
CA ILE A 107 13.22 -12.68 12.83
C ILE A 107 13.36 -14.16 13.19
N VAL A 108 12.96 -15.07 12.31
CA VAL A 108 13.10 -16.53 12.52
C VAL A 108 14.57 -16.92 12.72
N ASN A 109 15.46 -16.41 11.88
CA ASN A 109 16.89 -16.70 11.97
C ASN A 109 17.56 -16.04 13.18
N ALA A 110 17.13 -14.84 13.59
CA ALA A 110 17.58 -14.21 14.82
C ALA A 110 17.20 -15.06 16.05
N ARG A 111 15.97 -15.59 16.09
CA ARG A 111 15.54 -16.53 17.14
C ARG A 111 16.36 -17.83 17.14
N LYS A 112 16.65 -18.39 15.97
CA LYS A 112 17.51 -19.59 15.85
C LYS A 112 18.95 -19.34 16.32
N ARG A 113 19.49 -18.13 16.17
CA ARG A 113 20.83 -17.77 16.66
C ARG A 113 20.86 -17.55 18.18
N GLY A 114 19.79 -16.98 18.76
CA GLY A 114 19.65 -16.83 20.21
C GLY A 114 19.50 -18.17 20.96
N ASN A 115 18.98 -19.21 20.30
CA ASN A 115 18.86 -20.56 20.86
C ASN A 115 20.14 -21.42 20.77
N ARG A 116 21.31 -20.86 20.39
CA ARG A 116 22.57 -21.61 20.38
C ARG A 116 23.22 -21.76 21.76
N THR A 117 22.63 -21.22 22.82
CA THR A 117 23.16 -21.27 24.19
C THR A 117 22.09 -21.66 25.20
N ILE A 118 21.39 -22.77 24.96
CA ILE A 118 20.84 -23.57 26.06
C ILE A 118 21.33 -25.00 25.85
N PHE A 119 22.62 -25.21 26.08
CA PHE A 119 23.21 -26.53 26.26
C PHE A 119 23.26 -26.91 27.75
N ASP A 120 22.62 -26.14 28.65
CA ASP A 120 22.80 -26.33 30.10
C ASP A 120 21.60 -25.98 30.99
N VAL A 121 20.41 -25.71 30.43
CA VAL A 121 19.20 -25.61 31.28
C VAL A 121 18.60 -27.00 31.36
N GLY A 122 19.14 -27.82 32.26
CA GLY A 122 18.57 -29.12 32.59
C GLY A 122 17.15 -28.96 33.14
N LEU A 123 16.29 -29.92 32.82
CA LEU A 123 14.90 -29.93 33.26
C LEU A 123 14.88 -30.32 34.74
N VAL A 124 14.39 -29.45 35.62
CA VAL A 124 14.32 -29.73 37.07
C VAL A 124 13.00 -30.40 37.38
N PHE A 125 13.05 -31.65 37.83
CA PHE A 125 11.88 -32.40 38.30
C PHE A 125 12.20 -33.05 39.64
N ASN A 126 11.36 -32.81 40.65
CA ASN A 126 11.53 -33.33 42.01
C ASN A 126 12.89 -33.04 42.68
N GLY A 127 13.50 -31.90 42.36
CA GLY A 127 14.82 -31.50 42.89
C GLY A 127 16.02 -32.08 42.13
N THR A 128 15.79 -32.92 41.12
CA THR A 128 16.83 -33.53 40.29
C THR A 128 16.89 -32.85 38.92
N VAL A 129 18.10 -32.60 38.42
CA VAL A 129 18.35 -31.94 37.12
C VAL A 129 18.60 -32.99 36.05
N TYR A 130 17.72 -33.08 35.06
CA TYR A 130 17.82 -34.01 33.94
C TYR A 130 18.44 -33.30 32.74
N ARG A 131 19.54 -33.83 32.20
CA ARG A 131 20.32 -33.18 31.13
C ARG A 131 20.36 -33.97 29.83
N SER A 132 20.02 -35.26 29.86
CA SER A 132 20.00 -36.13 28.69
C SER A 132 18.63 -36.76 28.47
N ARG A 133 18.37 -37.25 27.24
CA ARG A 133 17.14 -37.97 26.91
C ARG A 133 17.10 -39.31 27.64
N GLU A 134 18.25 -39.92 27.87
CA GLU A 134 18.42 -41.17 28.59
C GLU A 134 18.00 -41.04 30.07
N ASP A 135 18.19 -39.87 30.68
CA ASP A 135 17.80 -39.62 32.08
C ASP A 135 16.27 -39.63 32.27
N ILE A 136 15.50 -39.32 31.22
CA ILE A 136 14.03 -39.21 31.26
C ILE A 136 13.36 -40.58 31.11
N VAL A 137 14.05 -41.55 30.50
CA VAL A 137 13.51 -42.91 30.24
C VAL A 137 13.54 -43.81 31.48
N GLN A 138 14.17 -43.36 32.58
CA GLN A 138 14.24 -44.08 33.86
C GLN A 138 13.20 -43.63 34.92
N LEU A 139 12.24 -42.76 34.54
CA LEU A 139 11.02 -42.49 35.32
C LEU A 139 10.00 -43.63 35.14
#